data_AF-A0A2X2J3U9-F1
#
_entry.id   AF-A0A2X2J3U9-F1
#
_cell.length_a   1.000
_cell.length_b   1.000
_cell.length_c   1.000
_cell.angle_alpha   90.00
_cell.angle_beta   90.00
_cell.angle_gamma   90.00
#
_symmetry.space_group_name_H-M   'P 1'
#
loop_
_entity.id
_entity.type
_entity.pdbx_description
1 polymer ?
#
loop_
_entity_poly.entity_id
_entity_poly.type
_entity_poly.pdbx_seq_one_letter_code
_entity_poly.pdbx_strand_id
1 'polypeptide(L)'
;MHIGQALDLVSRYDSLRNPLTSLGDYLDPELISRCLAESGTVTLRKRRLPLEMMVWCIVGMALERKEPLHQIVNRLDIMLPGNRPFVAPSAVIQARQRLGSEAVRRVFTKTAQLWHNATPHPHWCGLTLLAIDGVFWRTPDTPENDAAFPRQTHAGNPALHPQVKMVCQMELTSHLLTAAAFGTMKNSENELAEQLIEQTGDNTLTLMDKGYYSLGLLNAWSLAGEHRHWMIPLRKGAQYEELRKLGKGDHLVKLKTSPQARKKWPGLGNEVTARLLTVTRKGKVCHLLTSMTDAMRFPGGEMADLYSHRWEIELGYREIKQTMQLSRLTLRSKKPELVEQELWGVLLAYNLVRYQMIKMAESGAVDCDVFFDDRDQAVPYTATADDVAPTGQQIWQELQSGKWGEIAPFTVTPEMLEAAREARRQEIEAWRAEQEAKPFTFEWNGRIWNAGPDSLGRLSPVVMLAKSVTAQTHMAWSDADNQQVKLSMPELEELAAAMVQAQVDRNDEIYRRQREMKEELSGLDDLASIRAFDVE
;
A
#
# COMPACT_ATOMS: atom_id res chain seq x y z
N MET A 1 -1.34 14.35 -13.80
CA MET A 1 0.06 14.74 -14.13
C MET A 1 1.01 13.70 -13.53
N HIS A 2 1.96 13.14 -14.29
CA HIS A 2 2.96 12.25 -13.67
C HIS A 2 3.87 13.10 -12.76
N ILE A 3 4.13 12.67 -11.52
CA ILE A 3 5.00 13.39 -10.56
C ILE A 3 6.38 13.71 -11.14
N GLY A 4 6.93 12.82 -11.98
CA GLY A 4 8.17 13.10 -12.69
C GLY A 4 8.07 14.32 -13.62
N GLN A 5 6.91 14.59 -14.21
CA GLN A 5 6.68 15.80 -15.03
C GLN A 5 6.53 17.05 -14.16
N ALA A 6 5.91 16.95 -12.98
CA ALA A 6 5.82 18.07 -12.04
C ALA A 6 7.21 18.45 -11.48
N LEU A 7 8.03 17.46 -11.11
CA LEU A 7 9.41 17.66 -10.66
C LEU A 7 10.33 18.16 -11.79
N ASP A 8 10.14 17.69 -13.01
CA ASP A 8 10.88 18.16 -14.20
C ASP A 8 10.43 19.56 -14.63
N LEU A 9 9.16 19.96 -14.42
CA LEU A 9 8.70 21.34 -14.61
C LEU A 9 9.30 22.29 -13.57
N VAL A 10 9.31 21.89 -12.29
CA VAL A 10 9.93 22.66 -11.20
C VAL A 10 11.45 22.76 -11.42
N SER A 11 12.12 21.67 -11.78
CA SER A 11 13.56 21.65 -12.09
C SER A 11 13.93 22.54 -13.29
N ARG A 12 13.09 22.60 -14.33
CA ARG A 12 13.35 23.44 -15.51
C ARG A 12 13.13 24.93 -15.25
N TYR A 13 12.17 25.29 -14.41
CA TYR A 13 11.89 26.69 -14.04
C TYR A 13 12.90 27.26 -13.04
N ASP A 14 13.51 26.41 -12.21
CA ASP A 14 14.30 26.85 -11.06
C ASP A 14 15.82 26.89 -11.30
N SER A 15 16.27 26.64 -12.54
CA SER A 15 17.69 26.68 -12.93
C SER A 15 18.38 28.06 -12.76
N LEU A 16 17.65 29.08 -12.31
CA LEU A 16 18.15 30.41 -11.96
C LEU A 16 18.08 30.74 -10.46
N ARG A 17 17.58 29.85 -9.60
CA ARG A 17 17.51 30.04 -8.13
C ARG A 17 18.14 28.87 -7.39
N ASN A 18 18.60 29.17 -6.18
CA ASN A 18 19.34 28.25 -5.33
C ASN A 18 18.45 27.03 -4.97
N PRO A 19 18.79 25.79 -5.34
CA PRO A 19 17.95 24.59 -5.11
C PRO A 19 17.56 24.36 -3.65
N LEU A 20 18.33 24.94 -2.73
CA LEU A 20 18.10 24.90 -1.28
C LEU A 20 16.79 25.60 -0.85
N THR A 21 16.37 26.64 -1.57
CA THR A 21 15.15 27.38 -1.21
C THR A 21 13.89 26.67 -1.66
N SER A 22 13.86 26.11 -2.88
CA SER A 22 12.65 25.45 -3.42
C SER A 22 12.40 24.06 -2.83
N LEU A 23 13.45 23.30 -2.52
CA LEU A 23 13.29 22.02 -1.83
C LEU A 23 12.92 22.23 -0.35
N GLY A 24 13.44 23.28 0.29
CA GLY A 24 13.12 23.61 1.68
C GLY A 24 11.64 23.81 1.96
N ASP A 25 10.86 24.22 0.95
CA ASP A 25 9.40 24.41 1.05
C ASP A 25 8.63 23.09 1.23
N TYR A 26 9.21 21.98 0.76
CA TYR A 26 8.62 20.65 0.82
C TYR A 26 9.09 19.85 2.05
N LEU A 27 10.32 20.08 2.49
CA LEU A 27 10.89 19.46 3.69
C LEU A 27 11.80 20.46 4.40
N ASP A 28 11.38 20.89 5.58
CA ASP A 28 12.07 21.91 6.38
C ASP A 28 13.55 21.54 6.60
N PRO A 29 14.50 22.36 6.09
CA PRO A 29 15.93 22.12 6.29
C PRO A 29 16.35 22.09 7.76
N GLU A 30 15.71 22.89 8.63
CA GLU A 30 16.01 22.90 10.07
C GLU A 30 15.55 21.59 10.74
N LEU A 31 14.42 21.03 10.32
CA LEU A 31 13.99 19.69 10.73
C LEU A 31 15.03 18.64 10.32
N ILE A 32 15.50 18.68 9.07
CA ILE A 32 16.52 17.72 8.61
C ILE A 32 17.79 17.86 9.45
N SER A 33 18.30 19.08 9.65
CA SER A 33 19.50 19.34 10.45
C SER A 33 19.35 18.85 11.90
N ARG A 34 18.18 19.05 12.53
CA ARG A 34 17.90 18.51 13.87
C ARG A 34 17.91 16.98 13.89
N CYS A 35 17.25 16.33 12.92
CA CYS A 35 17.24 14.87 12.80
C CYS A 35 18.65 14.29 12.62
N LEU A 36 19.50 14.93 11.82
CA LEU A 36 20.90 14.55 11.65
C LEU A 36 21.72 14.72 12.93
N ALA A 37 21.43 15.75 13.72
CA ALA A 37 22.08 15.98 15.00
C ALA A 37 21.71 14.89 16.02
N GLU A 38 20.43 14.56 16.13
CA GLU A 38 19.94 13.53 17.05
C GLU A 38 20.36 12.10 16.64
N SER A 39 20.56 11.83 15.35
CA SER A 39 21.07 10.53 14.88
C SER A 39 22.60 10.38 15.06
N GLY A 40 23.28 11.40 15.61
CA GLY A 40 24.75 11.40 15.73
C GLY A 40 25.47 11.55 14.40
N THR A 41 24.77 12.02 13.35
CA THR A 41 25.24 12.11 11.97
C THR A 41 25.72 13.53 11.64
N VAL A 42 26.31 14.23 12.61
CA VAL A 42 26.83 15.59 12.39
C VAL A 42 28.24 15.51 11.83
N THR A 43 28.48 16.22 10.72
CA THR A 43 29.84 16.40 10.20
C THR A 43 30.28 17.85 10.34
N LEU A 44 31.38 18.10 11.07
CA LEU A 44 31.98 19.44 11.19
C LEU A 44 32.51 19.98 9.85
N ARG A 45 32.83 19.09 8.90
CA ARG A 45 33.37 19.45 7.59
C ARG A 45 32.24 19.69 6.60
N LYS A 46 32.10 20.92 6.09
CA LYS A 46 31.27 21.22 4.90
C LYS A 46 31.85 20.50 3.68
N ARG A 47 31.12 19.50 3.18
CA ARG A 47 31.47 18.72 1.98
C ARG A 47 30.62 19.17 0.82
N ARG A 48 31.09 18.89 -0.40
CA ARG A 48 30.37 19.19 -1.64
C ARG A 48 28.99 18.53 -1.72
N LEU A 49 28.81 17.39 -1.06
CA LEU A 49 27.50 16.77 -0.80
C LEU A 49 27.20 16.87 0.71
N PRO A 50 26.43 17.89 1.13
CA PRO A 50 25.91 17.98 2.49
C PRO A 50 24.99 16.80 2.81
N LEU A 51 24.92 16.39 4.07
CA LEU A 51 24.08 15.24 4.46
C LEU A 51 22.60 15.60 4.45
N GLU A 52 22.28 16.86 4.68
CA GLU A 52 20.95 17.45 4.56
C GLU A 52 20.41 17.24 3.14
N MET A 53 21.25 17.56 2.15
CA MET A 53 20.98 17.35 0.73
C MET A 53 20.91 15.88 0.35
N MET A 54 21.62 15.00 1.07
CA MET A 54 21.54 13.57 0.80
C MET A 54 20.18 12.97 1.15
N VAL A 55 19.39 13.57 2.05
CA VAL A 55 18.00 13.16 2.30
C VAL A 55 17.18 13.30 1.02
N TRP A 56 17.34 14.39 0.28
CA TRP A 56 16.70 14.60 -1.02
C TRP A 56 17.16 13.61 -2.09
N CYS A 57 18.43 13.20 -2.06
CA CYS A 57 18.88 12.11 -2.93
C CYS A 57 18.15 10.80 -2.62
N ILE A 58 17.85 10.51 -1.35
CA ILE A 58 17.12 9.31 -0.93
C ILE A 58 15.64 9.38 -1.35
N VAL A 59 14.99 10.54 -1.18
CA VAL A 59 13.62 10.79 -1.68
C VAL A 59 13.59 10.64 -3.21
N GLY A 60 14.52 11.29 -3.91
CA GLY A 60 14.67 11.17 -5.36
C GLY A 60 14.95 9.72 -5.80
N MET A 61 15.65 8.92 -5.00
CA MET A 61 15.89 7.50 -5.31
C MET A 61 14.60 6.67 -5.36
N ALA A 62 13.60 7.06 -4.55
CA ALA A 62 12.27 6.43 -4.54
C ALA A 62 11.39 6.91 -5.69
N LEU A 63 11.43 8.21 -6.02
CA LEU A 63 10.62 8.80 -7.09
C LEU A 63 11.19 8.52 -8.49
N GLU A 64 12.51 8.63 -8.65
CA GLU A 64 13.24 8.44 -9.91
C GLU A 64 13.89 7.06 -9.98
N ARG A 65 13.03 6.03 -9.91
CA ARG A 65 13.47 4.64 -9.80
C ARG A 65 14.37 4.16 -10.94
N LYS A 66 14.17 4.69 -12.15
CA LYS A 66 14.96 4.32 -13.35
C LYS A 66 16.33 4.99 -13.37
N GLU A 67 16.50 6.09 -12.63
CA GLU A 67 17.68 6.92 -12.73
C GLU A 67 18.77 6.49 -11.76
N PRO A 68 20.05 6.44 -12.19
CA PRO A 68 21.15 6.16 -11.29
C PRO A 68 21.37 7.33 -10.30
N LEU A 69 21.79 7.01 -9.07
CA LEU A 69 21.88 7.97 -7.95
C LEU A 69 22.67 9.25 -8.28
N HIS A 70 23.75 9.15 -9.04
CA HIS A 70 24.55 10.32 -9.40
C HIS A 70 23.83 11.25 -10.39
N GLN A 71 22.97 10.71 -11.26
CA GLN A 71 22.12 11.54 -12.13
C GLN A 71 21.00 12.21 -11.33
N ILE A 72 20.44 11.54 -10.32
CA ILE A 72 19.49 12.15 -9.39
C ILE A 72 20.12 13.35 -8.67
N VAL A 73 21.33 13.18 -8.14
CA VAL A 73 22.09 14.26 -7.49
C VAL A 73 22.33 15.44 -8.43
N ASN A 74 22.71 15.16 -9.69
CA ASN A 74 22.97 16.22 -10.67
C ASN A 74 21.67 16.91 -11.13
N ARG A 75 20.56 16.17 -11.26
CA ARG A 75 19.26 16.71 -11.68
C ARG A 75 18.61 17.59 -10.62
N LEU A 76 18.70 17.17 -9.36
CA LEU A 76 18.18 17.95 -8.24
C LEU A 76 19.12 19.11 -7.83
N ASP A 77 20.30 19.20 -8.46
CA ASP A 77 21.37 20.17 -8.15
C ASP A 77 21.67 20.31 -6.64
N ILE A 78 21.66 19.18 -5.93
CA ILE A 78 21.80 19.12 -4.46
C ILE A 78 23.28 19.12 -4.01
N MET A 79 24.11 19.92 -4.66
CA MET A 79 25.55 20.00 -4.40
C MET A 79 26.02 21.42 -4.15
N LEU A 80 27.02 21.60 -3.27
CA LEU A 80 27.65 22.91 -3.11
C LEU A 80 28.54 23.24 -4.32
N PRO A 81 28.71 24.54 -4.66
CA PRO A 81 29.54 24.97 -5.78
C PRO A 81 30.97 24.45 -5.69
N GLY A 82 31.58 24.15 -6.84
CA GLY A 82 32.97 23.74 -6.92
C GLY A 82 33.49 23.58 -8.35
N ASN A 83 34.80 23.38 -8.49
CA ASN A 83 35.50 23.37 -9.80
C ASN A 83 35.12 22.22 -10.75
N ARG A 84 34.33 21.25 -10.31
CA ARG A 84 33.86 20.14 -11.15
C ARG A 84 32.36 20.26 -11.27
N PRO A 85 31.76 20.18 -12.48
CA PRO A 85 30.31 20.31 -12.63
C PRO A 85 29.54 19.11 -12.06
N PHE A 86 30.12 17.90 -12.13
CA PHE A 86 29.42 16.67 -11.74
C PHE A 86 29.99 16.00 -10.49
N VAL A 87 29.16 15.18 -9.84
CA VAL A 87 29.55 14.34 -8.71
C VAL A 87 29.92 12.94 -9.18
N ALA A 88 31.06 12.42 -8.70
CA ALA A 88 31.47 11.05 -8.98
C ALA A 88 30.52 10.03 -8.31
N PRO A 89 30.14 8.93 -8.98
CA PRO A 89 29.24 7.92 -8.39
C PRO A 89 29.71 7.39 -7.02
N SER A 90 31.02 7.22 -6.83
CA SER A 90 31.61 6.78 -5.57
C SER A 90 31.39 7.77 -4.42
N ALA A 91 31.38 9.08 -4.71
CA ALA A 91 31.15 10.11 -3.70
C ALA A 91 29.71 10.07 -3.16
N VAL A 92 28.73 9.76 -4.03
CA VAL A 92 27.32 9.61 -3.64
C VAL A 92 27.14 8.39 -2.73
N ILE A 93 27.76 7.27 -3.07
CA ILE A 93 27.70 6.04 -2.26
C ILE A 93 28.32 6.29 -0.87
N GLN A 94 29.50 6.93 -0.82
CA GLN A 94 30.14 7.28 0.45
C GLN A 94 29.28 8.25 1.28
N ALA A 95 28.58 9.19 0.64
CA ALA A 95 27.68 10.12 1.33
C ALA A 95 26.47 9.39 1.92
N ARG A 96 25.86 8.44 1.18
CA ARG A 96 24.78 7.59 1.70
C ARG A 96 25.20 6.76 2.92
N GLN A 97 26.39 6.17 2.87
CA GLN A 97 26.93 5.39 3.99
C GLN A 97 27.17 6.27 5.22
N ARG A 98 27.61 7.53 5.04
CA ARG A 98 27.73 8.47 6.14
C ARG A 98 26.38 8.90 6.70
N LEU A 99 25.36 9.08 5.85
CA LEU A 99 24.01 9.47 6.28
C LEU A 99 23.38 8.43 7.21
N GLY A 100 23.53 7.14 6.90
CA GLY A 100 22.92 6.04 7.67
C GLY A 100 21.40 5.96 7.50
N SER A 101 20.80 4.87 7.99
CA SER A 101 19.34 4.67 7.96
C SER A 101 18.62 5.46 9.05
N GLU A 102 19.21 5.56 10.24
CA GLU A 102 18.64 6.19 11.42
C GLU A 102 18.29 7.67 11.20
N ALA A 103 19.14 8.40 10.47
CA ALA A 103 18.86 9.78 10.09
C ALA A 103 17.56 9.89 9.27
N VAL A 104 17.40 9.03 8.25
CA VAL A 104 16.22 9.04 7.37
C VAL A 104 14.98 8.56 8.12
N ARG A 105 15.12 7.57 9.00
CA ARG A 105 14.05 7.14 9.91
C ARG A 105 13.53 8.29 10.74
N ARG A 106 14.41 9.08 11.37
CA ARG A 106 14.02 10.23 12.20
C ARG A 106 13.31 11.30 11.38
N VAL A 107 13.82 11.60 10.19
CA VAL A 107 13.16 12.53 9.25
C VAL A 107 11.74 12.06 8.96
N PHE A 108 11.57 10.79 8.58
CA PHE A 108 10.25 10.19 8.37
C PHE A 108 9.35 10.29 9.59
N THR A 109 9.82 9.88 10.78
CA THR A 109 9.00 9.90 12.00
C THR A 109 8.54 11.31 12.35
N LYS A 110 9.43 12.31 12.25
CA LYS A 110 9.09 13.70 12.54
C LYS A 110 8.13 14.28 11.51
N THR A 111 8.35 14.02 10.22
CA THR A 111 7.47 14.56 9.17
C THR A 111 6.12 13.87 9.16
N ALA A 112 6.07 12.55 9.37
CA ALA A 112 4.83 11.81 9.53
C ALA A 112 3.96 12.41 10.64
N GLN A 113 4.55 12.68 11.81
CA GLN A 113 3.82 13.32 12.91
C GLN A 113 3.35 14.73 12.57
N LEU A 114 4.21 15.56 11.98
CA LEU A 114 3.87 16.94 11.64
C LEU A 114 2.76 17.02 10.58
N TRP A 115 2.89 16.24 9.52
CA TRP A 115 1.92 16.21 8.42
C TRP A 115 0.59 15.60 8.84
N HIS A 116 0.62 14.54 9.66
CA HIS A 116 -0.60 13.98 10.25
C HIS A 116 -1.33 15.01 11.14
N ASN A 117 -0.60 15.73 12.01
CA ASN A 117 -1.20 16.74 12.88
C ASN A 117 -1.69 17.97 12.13
N ALA A 118 -1.05 18.33 11.01
CA ALA A 118 -1.44 19.46 10.18
C ALA A 118 -2.65 19.15 9.28
N THR A 119 -2.96 17.87 9.06
CA THR A 119 -4.06 17.44 8.20
C THR A 119 -5.37 17.35 9.00
N PRO A 120 -6.44 18.05 8.60
CA PRO A 120 -7.76 17.95 9.23
C PRO A 120 -8.47 16.64 8.84
N HIS A 121 -8.08 15.54 9.48
CA HIS A 121 -8.68 14.24 9.25
C HIS A 121 -10.17 14.19 9.64
N PRO A 122 -11.03 13.48 8.88
CA PRO A 122 -12.38 13.16 9.33
C PRO A 122 -12.33 12.28 10.58
N HIS A 123 -13.27 12.51 11.50
CA HIS A 123 -13.40 11.71 12.71
C HIS A 123 -14.73 10.97 12.74
N TRP A 124 -14.70 9.73 13.21
CA TRP A 124 -15.91 8.96 13.52
C TRP A 124 -16.04 8.78 15.04
N CYS A 125 -17.12 9.27 15.64
CA CYS A 125 -17.29 9.29 17.10
C CYS A 125 -16.10 9.90 17.88
N GLY A 126 -15.44 10.89 17.28
CA GLY A 126 -14.22 11.53 17.81
C GLY A 126 -12.95 10.68 17.68
N LEU A 127 -12.97 9.62 16.86
CA LEU A 127 -11.82 8.76 16.60
C LEU A 127 -11.28 8.95 15.18
N THR A 128 -9.96 9.04 15.04
CA THR A 128 -9.27 8.95 13.76
C THR A 128 -9.13 7.49 13.32
N LEU A 129 -9.44 7.20 12.05
CA LEU A 129 -9.35 5.84 11.52
C LEU A 129 -7.94 5.52 11.03
N LEU A 130 -7.35 4.49 11.63
CA LEU A 130 -6.04 3.97 11.27
C LEU A 130 -6.18 2.53 10.79
N ALA A 131 -5.27 2.04 9.97
CA ALA A 131 -5.08 0.62 9.73
C ALA A 131 -3.62 0.21 9.89
N ILE A 132 -3.41 -1.06 10.19
CA ILE A 132 -2.10 -1.68 10.22
C ILE A 132 -2.10 -2.92 9.37
N ASP A 133 -1.04 -3.05 8.57
CA ASP A 133 -0.86 -4.21 7.72
C ASP A 133 0.60 -4.48 7.38
N GLY A 134 0.89 -5.74 7.07
CA GLY A 134 2.23 -6.22 6.76
C GLY A 134 2.50 -6.28 5.26
N VAL A 135 3.75 -6.03 4.90
CA VAL A 135 4.20 -6.10 3.51
C VAL A 135 5.66 -6.53 3.46
N PHE A 136 6.07 -7.21 2.39
CA PHE A 136 7.46 -7.59 2.17
C PHE A 136 8.06 -6.92 0.94
N TRP A 137 9.38 -6.70 0.99
CA TRP A 137 10.21 -6.22 -0.12
C TRP A 137 11.33 -7.20 -0.39
N ARG A 138 11.75 -7.28 -1.65
CA ARG A 138 12.90 -8.11 -2.06
C ARG A 138 14.16 -7.26 -1.97
N THR A 139 15.26 -7.84 -1.54
CA THR A 139 16.58 -7.19 -1.60
C THR A 139 17.43 -7.82 -2.71
N PRO A 140 18.44 -7.11 -3.23
CA PRO A 140 19.44 -7.71 -4.09
C PRO A 140 20.10 -8.92 -3.40
N ASP A 141 20.33 -9.98 -4.18
CA ASP A 141 21.01 -11.19 -3.71
C ASP A 141 22.50 -10.89 -3.53
N THR A 142 22.89 -10.63 -2.28
CA THR A 142 24.27 -10.39 -1.87
C THR A 142 24.50 -11.12 -0.55
N PRO A 143 25.72 -11.60 -0.26
CA PRO A 143 25.98 -12.32 0.99
C PRO A 143 25.58 -11.56 2.25
N GLU A 144 25.81 -10.23 2.27
CA GLU A 144 25.44 -9.38 3.40
C GLU A 144 23.92 -9.27 3.58
N ASN A 145 23.17 -9.03 2.48
CA ASN A 145 21.70 -8.97 2.55
C ASN A 145 21.09 -10.34 2.87
N ASP A 146 21.64 -11.43 2.36
CA ASP A 146 21.13 -12.78 2.62
C ASP A 146 21.26 -13.17 4.10
N ALA A 147 22.40 -12.81 4.71
CA ALA A 147 22.63 -13.01 6.14
C ALA A 147 21.70 -12.15 7.01
N ALA A 148 21.46 -10.88 6.62
CA ALA A 148 20.63 -9.95 7.37
C ALA A 148 19.12 -10.18 7.19
N PHE A 149 18.69 -10.58 5.98
CA PHE A 149 17.28 -10.71 5.59
C PHE A 149 16.96 -12.12 5.08
N PRO A 150 16.78 -13.11 5.97
CA PRO A 150 16.52 -14.49 5.60
C PRO A 150 15.39 -14.65 4.58
N ARG A 151 15.61 -15.53 3.60
CA ARG A 151 14.63 -15.90 2.57
C ARG A 151 13.43 -16.61 3.21
N GLN A 152 12.24 -16.35 2.69
CA GLN A 152 11.08 -17.17 3.01
C GLN A 152 11.23 -18.56 2.40
N THR A 153 10.84 -19.61 3.14
CA THR A 153 10.84 -20.98 2.63
C THR A 153 9.41 -21.43 2.38
N HIS A 154 9.13 -21.96 1.19
CA HIS A 154 7.86 -22.56 0.83
C HIS A 154 8.07 -24.03 0.45
N ALA A 155 7.42 -24.95 1.16
CA ALA A 155 7.57 -26.40 0.95
C ALA A 155 9.03 -26.88 0.90
N GLY A 156 9.90 -26.31 1.75
CA GLY A 156 11.32 -26.62 1.81
C GLY A 156 12.20 -25.86 0.81
N ASN A 157 11.62 -25.16 -0.17
CA ASN A 157 12.37 -24.38 -1.15
C ASN A 157 12.48 -22.90 -0.74
N PRO A 158 13.69 -22.33 -0.66
CA PRO A 158 13.86 -20.91 -0.35
C PRO A 158 13.41 -20.04 -1.53
N ALA A 159 12.88 -18.86 -1.22
CA ALA A 159 12.57 -17.83 -2.21
C ALA A 159 13.83 -17.41 -2.99
N LEU A 160 13.63 -16.89 -4.20
CA LEU A 160 14.73 -16.49 -5.08
C LEU A 160 15.57 -15.33 -4.51
N HIS A 161 14.99 -14.48 -3.66
CA HIS A 161 15.62 -13.29 -3.12
C HIS A 161 15.51 -13.24 -1.60
N PRO A 162 16.49 -12.65 -0.90
CA PRO A 162 16.32 -12.25 0.50
C PRO A 162 15.19 -11.21 0.64
N GLN A 163 14.52 -11.21 1.80
CA GLN A 163 13.28 -10.48 2.01
C GLN A 163 13.27 -9.73 3.34
N VAL A 164 12.94 -8.44 3.27
CA VAL A 164 12.67 -7.59 4.42
C VAL A 164 11.16 -7.48 4.62
N LYS A 165 10.72 -7.67 5.86
CA LYS A 165 9.33 -7.51 6.28
C LYS A 165 9.15 -6.11 6.85
N MET A 166 8.03 -5.49 6.53
CA MET A 166 7.67 -4.15 6.96
C MET A 166 6.21 -4.16 7.40
N VAL A 167 5.91 -3.54 8.54
CA VAL A 167 4.53 -3.27 8.96
C VAL A 167 4.39 -1.75 9.04
N CYS A 168 3.34 -1.21 8.41
CA CYS A 168 3.03 0.21 8.46
C CYS A 168 1.70 0.44 9.17
N GLN A 169 1.59 1.62 9.77
CA GLN A 169 0.34 2.22 10.19
C GLN A 169 0.00 3.37 9.26
N MET A 170 -1.26 3.44 8.85
CA MET A 170 -1.77 4.43 7.90
C MET A 170 -3.04 5.06 8.43
N GLU A 171 -3.19 6.38 8.26
CA GLU A 171 -4.48 7.06 8.37
C GLU A 171 -5.29 6.87 7.07
N LEU A 172 -6.53 6.41 7.18
CA LEU A 172 -7.24 5.79 6.05
C LEU A 172 -7.88 6.77 5.07
N THR A 173 -8.04 8.03 5.44
CA THR A 173 -8.68 9.04 4.57
C THR A 173 -7.66 9.76 3.70
N SER A 174 -6.52 10.11 4.28
CA SER A 174 -5.44 10.83 3.63
C SER A 174 -4.35 9.91 3.09
N HIS A 175 -4.35 8.65 3.54
CA HIS A 175 -3.33 7.62 3.32
C HIS A 175 -1.93 8.01 3.79
N LEU A 176 -1.79 8.99 4.68
CA LEU A 176 -0.51 9.29 5.32
C LEU A 176 -0.09 8.11 6.21
N LEU A 177 1.15 7.67 6.05
CA LEU A 177 1.76 6.68 6.93
C LEU A 177 2.19 7.37 8.23
N THR A 178 1.65 6.95 9.37
CA THR A 178 1.97 7.56 10.67
C THR A 178 3.15 6.87 11.34
N ALA A 179 3.35 5.57 11.10
CA ALA A 179 4.41 4.79 11.69
C ALA A 179 4.80 3.59 10.80
N ALA A 180 6.02 3.08 10.95
CA ALA A 180 6.45 1.84 10.33
C ALA A 180 7.51 1.12 11.16
N ALA A 181 7.62 -0.19 10.99
CA ALA A 181 8.61 -1.04 11.63
C ALA A 181 9.13 -2.08 10.63
N PHE A 182 10.45 -2.30 10.63
CA PHE A 182 11.11 -3.25 9.74
C PHE A 182 11.60 -4.47 10.53
N GLY A 183 11.63 -5.61 9.86
CA GLY A 183 12.21 -6.83 10.40
C GLY A 183 12.45 -7.86 9.31
N THR A 184 12.62 -9.09 9.75
CA THR A 184 12.93 -10.22 8.88
C THR A 184 11.76 -11.16 8.75
N MET A 185 11.88 -12.16 7.87
CA MET A 185 10.90 -13.24 7.79
C MET A 185 10.83 -14.11 9.06
N LYS A 186 11.80 -14.00 9.97
CA LYS A 186 11.76 -14.65 11.29
C LYS A 186 10.85 -13.92 12.28
N ASN A 187 10.66 -12.61 12.10
CA ASN A 187 9.79 -11.81 12.97
C ASN A 187 8.33 -12.03 12.58
N SER A 188 7.45 -12.12 13.57
CA SER A 188 6.01 -12.11 13.30
C SER A 188 5.52 -10.68 13.02
N GLU A 189 4.44 -10.52 12.26
CA GLU A 189 3.84 -9.19 12.05
C GLU A 189 3.34 -8.58 13.37
N ASN A 190 2.92 -9.42 14.32
CA ASN A 190 2.56 -8.99 15.67
C ASN A 190 3.75 -8.37 16.43
N GLU A 191 4.97 -8.89 16.25
CA GLU A 191 6.18 -8.31 16.85
C GLU A 191 6.58 -6.97 16.23
N LEU A 192 6.27 -6.77 14.95
CA LEU A 192 6.51 -5.48 14.28
C LEU A 192 5.42 -4.47 14.65
N ALA A 193 4.16 -4.89 14.71
CA ALA A 193 3.06 -4.03 15.17
C ALA A 193 3.27 -3.55 16.63
N GLU A 194 3.82 -4.40 17.50
CA GLU A 194 4.20 -4.02 18.87
C GLU A 194 5.09 -2.77 18.93
N GLN A 195 5.98 -2.57 17.95
CA GLN A 195 6.87 -1.40 17.88
C GLN A 195 6.13 -0.10 17.48
N LEU A 196 4.91 -0.21 16.97
CA LEU A 196 4.09 0.93 16.54
C LEU A 196 3.19 1.48 17.66
N ILE A 197 3.09 0.77 18.79
CA ILE A 197 2.21 1.14 19.92
C ILE A 197 2.56 2.54 20.44
N GLU A 198 3.85 2.80 20.70
CA GLU A 198 4.30 4.09 21.26
C GLU A 198 4.09 5.25 20.29
N GLN A 199 4.09 5.00 18.99
CA GLN A 199 3.91 6.01 17.94
C GLN A 199 2.44 6.26 17.60
N THR A 200 1.54 5.38 18.03
CA THR A 200 0.11 5.54 17.78
C THR A 200 -0.44 6.67 18.65
N GLY A 201 -1.22 7.59 18.08
CA GLY A 201 -1.88 8.66 18.81
C GLY A 201 -3.11 8.21 19.61
N ASP A 202 -3.60 9.09 20.48
CA ASP A 202 -4.83 8.91 21.26
C ASP A 202 -6.07 9.20 20.41
N ASN A 203 -7.24 8.74 20.88
CA ASN A 203 -8.52 8.88 20.18
C ASN A 203 -8.46 8.29 18.75
N THR A 204 -8.05 7.03 18.66
CA THR A 204 -7.87 6.32 17.38
C THR A 204 -8.65 5.01 17.35
N LEU A 205 -9.11 4.62 16.17
CA LEU A 205 -9.60 3.28 15.89
C LEU A 205 -8.67 2.62 14.87
N THR A 206 -7.91 1.62 15.31
CA THR A 206 -6.98 0.88 14.45
C THR A 206 -7.61 -0.41 13.91
N LEU A 207 -7.84 -0.46 12.60
CA LEU A 207 -8.35 -1.63 11.90
C LEU A 207 -7.21 -2.60 11.55
N MET A 208 -7.34 -3.86 11.94
CA MET A 208 -6.31 -4.88 11.67
C MET A 208 -6.93 -6.13 11.05
N ASP A 209 -6.13 -6.93 10.34
CA ASP A 209 -6.56 -8.25 9.86
C ASP A 209 -6.60 -9.27 11.00
N LYS A 210 -7.26 -10.39 10.76
CA LYS A 210 -7.32 -11.58 11.64
C LYS A 210 -5.93 -12.10 12.03
N GLY A 211 -4.88 -11.85 11.23
CA GLY A 211 -3.49 -12.20 11.55
C GLY A 211 -2.94 -11.54 12.82
N TYR A 212 -3.54 -10.41 13.21
CA TYR A 212 -3.20 -9.65 14.41
C TYR A 212 -3.99 -10.09 15.65
N TYR A 213 -4.69 -11.24 15.60
CA TYR A 213 -5.37 -11.81 16.76
C TYR A 213 -4.36 -12.26 17.84
N SER A 214 -3.98 -11.33 18.71
CA SER A 214 -3.11 -11.52 19.86
C SER A 214 -3.63 -10.68 21.02
N LEU A 215 -4.29 -11.32 22.01
CA LEU A 215 -4.89 -10.60 23.13
C LEU A 215 -3.88 -9.76 23.93
N GLY A 216 -2.61 -10.19 23.97
CA GLY A 216 -1.54 -9.39 24.57
C GLY A 216 -1.27 -8.10 23.82
N LEU A 217 -1.10 -8.19 22.49
CA LEU A 217 -0.89 -7.02 21.62
C LEU A 217 -2.09 -6.07 21.68
N LEU A 218 -3.30 -6.60 21.49
CA LEU A 218 -4.54 -5.82 21.45
C LEU A 218 -4.83 -5.11 22.78
N ASN A 219 -4.57 -5.79 23.91
CA ASN A 219 -4.70 -5.19 25.23
C ASN A 219 -3.65 -4.09 25.44
N ALA A 220 -2.38 -4.36 25.11
CA ALA A 220 -1.32 -3.35 25.19
C ALA A 220 -1.62 -2.13 24.32
N TRP A 221 -2.15 -2.34 23.11
CA TRP A 221 -2.57 -1.29 22.19
C TRP A 221 -3.58 -0.32 22.83
N SER A 222 -4.58 -0.90 23.51
CA SER A 222 -5.66 -0.12 24.12
C SER A 222 -5.20 0.62 25.39
N LEU A 223 -4.24 0.04 26.13
CA LEU A 223 -3.76 0.57 27.40
C LEU A 223 -2.61 1.58 27.26
N ALA A 224 -1.98 1.67 26.09
CA ALA A 224 -0.82 2.53 25.87
C ALA A 224 -1.15 4.03 25.79
N GLY A 225 -2.42 4.41 25.74
CA GLY A 225 -2.85 5.80 25.75
C GLY A 225 -4.36 5.94 25.93
N GLU A 226 -4.89 7.10 25.58
CA GLU A 226 -6.29 7.44 25.83
C GLU A 226 -7.18 7.13 24.62
N HIS A 227 -8.30 6.44 24.86
CA HIS A 227 -9.28 6.07 23.82
C HIS A 227 -8.67 5.43 22.57
N ARG A 228 -7.66 4.58 22.75
CA ARG A 228 -7.09 3.78 21.67
C ARG A 228 -7.90 2.51 21.51
N HIS A 229 -8.51 2.37 20.34
CA HIS A 229 -9.38 1.26 20.02
C HIS A 229 -8.83 0.46 18.85
N TRP A 230 -9.22 -0.81 18.79
CA TRP A 230 -8.92 -1.69 17.67
C TRP A 230 -10.17 -2.43 17.20
N MET A 231 -10.15 -2.87 15.96
CA MET A 231 -11.18 -3.74 15.39
C MET A 231 -10.55 -4.76 14.45
N ILE A 232 -10.90 -6.03 14.63
CA ILE A 232 -10.38 -7.15 13.85
C ILE A 232 -11.49 -8.18 13.54
N PRO A 233 -11.36 -8.99 12.49
CA PRO A 233 -12.22 -10.14 12.29
C PRO A 233 -11.92 -11.20 13.36
N LEU A 234 -12.97 -11.83 13.87
CA LEU A 234 -12.82 -12.93 14.81
C LEU A 234 -12.16 -14.13 14.12
N ARG A 235 -11.13 -14.68 14.74
CA ARG A 235 -10.48 -15.90 14.27
C ARG A 235 -11.43 -17.09 14.35
N LYS A 236 -11.41 -17.97 13.33
CA LYS A 236 -12.14 -19.24 13.33
C LYS A 236 -11.80 -20.07 14.59
N GLY A 237 -12.84 -20.51 15.30
CA GLY A 237 -12.70 -21.33 16.51
C GLY A 237 -12.29 -20.57 17.77
N ALA A 238 -12.25 -19.23 17.74
CA ALA A 238 -12.01 -18.42 18.93
C ALA A 238 -13.07 -18.73 20.01
N GLN A 239 -12.59 -19.02 21.21
CA GLN A 239 -13.44 -19.29 22.38
C GLN A 239 -13.68 -17.99 23.14
N TYR A 240 -14.94 -17.70 23.44
CA TYR A 240 -15.36 -16.54 24.20
C TYR A 240 -16.56 -16.90 25.07
N GLU A 241 -16.74 -16.16 26.15
CA GLU A 241 -17.90 -16.23 27.03
C GLU A 241 -18.74 -14.98 26.81
N GLU A 242 -20.03 -15.14 26.51
CA GLU A 242 -20.94 -14.01 26.39
C GLU A 242 -21.28 -13.46 27.78
N LEU A 243 -21.00 -12.18 28.01
CA LEU A 243 -21.31 -11.49 29.27
C LEU A 243 -22.71 -10.87 29.24
N ARG A 244 -23.03 -10.18 28.15
CA ARG A 244 -24.34 -9.56 27.94
C ARG A 244 -24.60 -9.32 26.46
N LYS A 245 -25.86 -9.39 26.09
CA LYS A 245 -26.34 -8.95 24.77
C LYS A 245 -26.58 -7.45 24.78
N LEU A 246 -26.04 -6.76 23.79
CA LEU A 246 -26.21 -5.31 23.58
C LEU A 246 -27.30 -5.02 22.52
N GLY A 247 -27.47 -5.94 21.57
CA GLY A 247 -28.45 -5.83 20.49
C GLY A 247 -28.53 -7.10 19.64
N LYS A 248 -29.21 -7.02 18.49
CA LYS A 248 -29.25 -8.14 17.53
C LYS A 248 -27.87 -8.32 16.89
N GLY A 249 -27.21 -9.43 17.18
CA GLY A 249 -25.86 -9.70 16.66
C GLY A 249 -24.77 -8.87 17.34
N ASP A 250 -25.05 -8.22 18.47
CA ASP A 250 -24.12 -7.36 19.18
C ASP A 250 -24.04 -7.77 20.64
N HIS A 251 -22.83 -8.18 21.07
CA HIS A 251 -22.61 -8.86 22.33
C HIS A 251 -21.34 -8.33 23.00
N LEU A 252 -21.38 -8.14 24.31
CA LEU A 252 -20.18 -7.98 25.11
C LEU A 252 -19.68 -9.38 25.48
N VAL A 253 -18.43 -9.67 25.16
CA VAL A 253 -17.82 -10.97 25.35
C VAL A 253 -16.54 -10.88 26.16
N LYS A 254 -16.17 -11.99 26.76
CA LYS A 254 -14.97 -12.17 27.56
C LYS A 254 -14.08 -13.23 26.91
N LEU A 255 -12.80 -12.90 26.76
CA LEU A 255 -11.79 -13.71 26.09
C LEU A 255 -10.73 -14.13 27.11
N LYS A 256 -10.50 -15.43 27.24
CA LYS A 256 -9.47 -15.96 28.15
C LYS A 256 -8.08 -15.80 27.54
N THR A 257 -7.14 -15.28 28.31
CA THR A 257 -5.74 -15.12 27.88
C THR A 257 -4.95 -16.39 28.13
N SER A 258 -3.89 -16.62 27.34
CA SER A 258 -3.01 -17.78 27.54
C SER A 258 -1.89 -17.47 28.55
N PRO A 259 -1.38 -18.48 29.29
CA PRO A 259 -0.23 -18.29 30.17
C PRO A 259 1.02 -17.75 29.45
N GLN A 260 1.23 -18.18 28.19
CA GLN A 260 2.33 -17.71 27.36
C GLN A 260 2.19 -16.21 27.04
N ALA A 261 0.98 -15.75 26.71
CA ALA A 261 0.72 -14.33 26.45
C ALA A 261 0.96 -13.49 27.72
N ARG A 262 0.50 -13.95 28.89
CA ARG A 262 0.73 -13.25 30.17
C ARG A 262 2.21 -13.19 30.57
N LYS A 263 3.00 -14.21 30.21
CA LYS A 263 4.46 -14.18 30.41
C LYS A 263 5.14 -13.13 29.53
N LYS A 264 4.70 -12.96 28.28
CA LYS A 264 5.22 -11.91 27.37
C LYS A 264 4.72 -10.52 27.77
N TRP A 265 3.49 -10.41 28.29
CA TRP A 265 2.82 -9.14 28.60
C TRP A 265 2.47 -9.06 30.08
N PRO A 266 3.35 -8.52 30.95
CA PRO A 266 3.14 -8.48 32.40
C PRO A 266 1.86 -7.77 32.86
N GLY A 267 1.34 -6.82 32.06
CA GLY A 267 0.08 -6.11 32.33
C GLY A 267 -1.19 -6.83 31.84
N LEU A 268 -1.06 -8.01 31.23
CA LEU A 268 -2.20 -8.75 30.68
C LEU A 268 -2.89 -9.58 31.78
N GLY A 269 -4.15 -9.26 32.05
CA GLY A 269 -5.00 -10.03 32.96
C GLY A 269 -5.33 -11.44 32.44
N ASN A 270 -6.04 -12.23 33.25
CA ASN A 270 -6.53 -13.56 32.84
C ASN A 270 -7.59 -13.49 31.73
N GLU A 271 -8.25 -12.34 31.61
CA GLU A 271 -9.40 -12.14 30.74
C GLU A 271 -9.34 -10.75 30.12
N VAL A 272 -9.77 -10.63 28.87
CA VAL A 272 -9.95 -9.37 28.16
C VAL A 272 -11.43 -9.26 27.77
N THR A 273 -12.05 -8.12 28.08
CA THR A 273 -13.42 -7.84 27.65
C THR A 273 -13.38 -7.14 26.30
N ALA A 274 -14.21 -7.59 25.36
CA ALA A 274 -14.33 -7.02 24.03
C ALA A 274 -15.79 -7.07 23.57
N ARG A 275 -16.12 -6.30 22.55
CA ARG A 275 -17.43 -6.35 21.89
C ARG A 275 -17.33 -7.19 20.63
N LEU A 276 -18.29 -8.08 20.47
CA LEU A 276 -18.45 -8.99 19.34
C LEU A 276 -19.68 -8.56 18.53
N LEU A 277 -19.45 -8.24 17.27
CA LEU A 277 -20.47 -7.81 16.32
C LEU A 277 -20.60 -8.87 15.23
N THR A 278 -21.83 -9.24 14.91
CA THR A 278 -22.18 -10.15 13.82
C THR A 278 -22.70 -9.29 12.68
N VAL A 279 -21.93 -9.23 11.61
CA VAL A 279 -22.25 -8.40 10.44
C VAL A 279 -22.39 -9.30 9.22
N THR A 280 -23.28 -8.92 8.31
CA THR A 280 -23.45 -9.64 7.04
C THR A 280 -22.89 -8.79 5.93
N ARG A 281 -21.86 -9.30 5.25
CA ARG A 281 -21.24 -8.63 4.10
C ARG A 281 -21.33 -9.56 2.90
N LYS A 282 -21.90 -9.08 1.79
CA LYS A 282 -22.07 -9.86 0.55
C LYS A 282 -22.73 -11.24 0.80
N GLY A 283 -23.78 -11.26 1.63
CA GLY A 283 -24.50 -12.49 2.02
C GLY A 283 -23.74 -13.45 2.94
N LYS A 284 -22.49 -13.17 3.31
CA LYS A 284 -21.71 -13.96 4.27
C LYS A 284 -21.75 -13.33 5.65
N VAL A 285 -22.05 -14.13 6.66
CA VAL A 285 -21.98 -13.73 8.06
C VAL A 285 -20.50 -13.72 8.47
N CYS A 286 -20.01 -12.58 8.95
CA CYS A 286 -18.72 -12.47 9.59
C CYS A 286 -18.86 -11.85 10.99
N HIS A 287 -17.85 -12.10 11.81
CA HIS A 287 -17.82 -11.63 13.18
C HIS A 287 -16.65 -10.67 13.35
N LEU A 288 -16.94 -9.47 13.84
CA LEU A 288 -15.94 -8.45 14.17
C LEU A 288 -15.78 -8.38 15.68
N LEU A 289 -14.55 -8.27 16.12
CA LEU A 289 -14.16 -8.11 17.51
C LEU A 289 -13.54 -6.73 17.69
N THR A 290 -13.95 -5.99 18.70
CA THR A 290 -13.43 -4.65 18.99
C THR A 290 -13.31 -4.36 20.48
N SER A 291 -12.36 -3.49 20.86
CA SER A 291 -12.26 -2.91 22.21
C SER A 291 -13.36 -1.89 22.54
N MET A 292 -14.15 -1.45 21.56
CA MET A 292 -15.20 -0.43 21.75
C MET A 292 -16.43 -1.03 22.45
N THR A 293 -16.39 -1.09 23.79
CA THR A 293 -17.41 -1.75 24.62
C THR A 293 -18.63 -0.88 24.97
N ASP A 294 -18.54 0.43 24.77
CA ASP A 294 -19.65 1.37 24.94
C ASP A 294 -20.51 1.43 23.67
N ALA A 295 -21.65 0.73 23.70
CA ALA A 295 -22.58 0.68 22.57
C ALA A 295 -23.36 1.98 22.32
N MET A 296 -23.43 2.87 23.31
CA MET A 296 -24.09 4.17 23.15
C MET A 296 -23.16 5.18 22.48
N ARG A 297 -21.87 5.15 22.82
CA ARG A 297 -20.86 5.98 22.16
C ARG A 297 -20.52 5.49 20.75
N PHE A 298 -20.52 4.18 20.56
CA PHE A 298 -20.08 3.54 19.31
C PHE A 298 -21.19 2.66 18.71
N PRO A 299 -22.02 3.18 17.80
CA PRO A 299 -23.12 2.42 17.22
C PRO A 299 -22.63 1.20 16.42
N GLY A 300 -23.27 0.04 16.62
CA GLY A 300 -22.86 -1.20 15.96
C GLY A 300 -23.17 -1.25 14.45
N GLY A 301 -24.14 -0.46 13.97
CA GLY A 301 -24.62 -0.49 12.59
C GLY A 301 -23.57 -0.07 11.56
N GLU A 302 -22.67 0.84 11.93
CA GLU A 302 -21.65 1.41 11.03
C GLU A 302 -20.32 0.61 11.06
N MET A 303 -20.18 -0.34 11.98
CA MET A 303 -18.91 -1.04 12.22
C MET A 303 -18.46 -1.90 11.04
N ALA A 304 -19.41 -2.43 10.26
CA ALA A 304 -19.09 -3.21 9.06
C ALA A 304 -18.46 -2.33 7.97
N ASP A 305 -19.02 -1.14 7.78
CA ASP A 305 -18.57 -0.16 6.78
C ASP A 305 -17.22 0.42 7.21
N LEU A 306 -17.06 0.76 8.50
CA LEU A 306 -15.77 1.16 9.07
C LEU A 306 -14.70 0.11 8.82
N TYR A 307 -14.99 -1.16 9.12
CA TYR A 307 -14.01 -2.24 8.90
C TYR A 307 -13.67 -2.40 7.41
N SER A 308 -14.58 -2.08 6.49
CA SER A 308 -14.32 -2.18 5.05
C SER A 308 -13.19 -1.24 4.60
N HIS A 309 -13.03 -0.08 5.25
CA HIS A 309 -11.93 0.86 5.00
C HIS A 309 -10.56 0.32 5.41
N ARG A 310 -10.46 -0.83 6.07
CA ARG A 310 -9.16 -1.49 6.28
C ARG A 310 -8.41 -1.69 4.95
N TRP A 311 -9.13 -1.92 3.84
CA TRP A 311 -8.54 -2.13 2.52
C TRP A 311 -7.75 -0.92 1.98
N GLU A 312 -7.97 0.28 2.53
CA GLU A 312 -7.24 1.50 2.14
C GLU A 312 -5.72 1.35 2.32
N ILE A 313 -5.25 0.60 3.34
CA ILE A 313 -3.80 0.37 3.51
C ILE A 313 -3.23 -0.53 2.41
N GLU A 314 -4.01 -1.48 1.91
CA GLU A 314 -3.62 -2.35 0.80
C GLU A 314 -3.57 -1.55 -0.51
N LEU A 315 -4.48 -0.59 -0.67
CA LEU A 315 -4.43 0.39 -1.75
C LEU A 315 -3.19 1.28 -1.64
N GLY A 316 -2.86 1.84 -0.47
CA GLY A 316 -1.62 2.61 -0.31
C GLY A 316 -0.35 1.79 -0.57
N TYR A 317 -0.33 0.50 -0.21
CA TYR A 317 0.76 -0.39 -0.64
C TYR A 317 0.81 -0.60 -2.15
N ARG A 318 -0.34 -0.64 -2.83
CA ARG A 318 -0.43 -0.68 -4.29
C ARG A 318 0.14 0.60 -4.90
N GLU A 319 -0.22 1.77 -4.38
CA GLU A 319 0.30 3.07 -4.81
C GLU A 319 1.84 3.11 -4.70
N ILE A 320 2.38 2.65 -3.58
CA ILE A 320 3.83 2.59 -3.38
C ILE A 320 4.48 1.59 -4.35
N LYS A 321 3.99 0.34 -4.40
CA LYS A 321 4.69 -0.74 -5.11
C LYS A 321 4.51 -0.69 -6.62
N GLN A 322 3.29 -0.46 -7.09
CA GLN A 322 2.97 -0.50 -8.51
C GLN A 322 3.23 0.85 -9.16
N THR A 323 2.74 1.94 -8.56
CA THR A 323 2.84 3.28 -9.15
C THR A 323 4.21 3.90 -8.90
N MET A 324 4.58 4.14 -7.63
CA MET A 324 5.85 4.81 -7.31
C MET A 324 7.07 3.94 -7.63
N GLN A 325 7.01 2.65 -7.29
CA GLN A 325 8.12 1.71 -7.51
C GLN A 325 8.00 0.91 -8.82
N LEU A 326 7.09 1.28 -9.73
CA LEU A 326 6.95 0.74 -11.09
C LEU A 326 6.88 -0.80 -11.13
N SER A 327 6.16 -1.41 -10.19
CA SER A 327 6.01 -2.87 -10.01
C SER A 327 7.32 -3.64 -9.85
N ARG A 328 8.43 -2.95 -9.57
CA ARG A 328 9.72 -3.58 -9.30
C ARG A 328 9.89 -3.71 -7.78
N LEU A 329 9.59 -4.90 -7.27
CA LEU A 329 9.60 -5.17 -5.83
C LEU A 329 11.00 -5.34 -5.21
N THR A 330 12.05 -5.39 -6.04
CA THR A 330 13.44 -5.53 -5.58
C THR A 330 14.07 -4.17 -5.34
N LEU A 331 14.49 -3.90 -4.10
CA LEU A 331 15.21 -2.69 -3.72
C LEU A 331 16.56 -2.59 -4.43
N ARG A 332 17.15 -1.39 -4.45
CA ARG A 332 18.38 -1.08 -5.19
C ARG A 332 19.64 -1.32 -4.37
N SER A 333 19.53 -1.23 -3.04
CA SER A 333 20.66 -1.21 -2.12
C SER A 333 21.22 -2.62 -1.83
N LYS A 334 22.54 -2.74 -1.94
CA LYS A 334 23.28 -4.01 -1.81
C LYS A 334 23.86 -4.26 -0.41
N LYS A 335 23.56 -3.40 0.56
CA LYS A 335 24.02 -3.51 1.95
C LYS A 335 22.82 -3.39 2.88
N PRO A 336 22.77 -4.15 4.00
CA PRO A 336 21.60 -4.17 4.89
C PRO A 336 21.20 -2.79 5.40
N GLU A 337 22.17 -2.03 5.93
CA GLU A 337 21.94 -0.66 6.41
C GLU A 337 21.37 0.27 5.33
N LEU A 338 21.82 0.09 4.07
CA LEU A 338 21.34 0.91 2.96
C LEU A 338 19.99 0.45 2.41
N VAL A 339 19.61 -0.81 2.65
CA VAL A 339 18.27 -1.34 2.37
C VAL A 339 17.26 -0.68 3.30
N GLU A 340 17.56 -0.58 4.61
CA GLU A 340 16.69 0.12 5.55
C GLU A 340 16.60 1.61 5.24
N GLN A 341 17.73 2.26 4.94
CA GLN A 341 17.75 3.66 4.50
C GLN A 341 16.88 3.89 3.25
N GLU A 342 16.96 2.96 2.28
CA GLU A 342 16.14 3.02 1.07
C GLU A 342 14.65 2.90 1.37
N LEU A 343 14.26 1.96 2.24
CA LEU A 343 12.86 1.81 2.63
C LEU A 343 12.32 3.04 3.35
N TRP A 344 13.05 3.60 4.32
CA TRP A 344 12.67 4.87 4.93
C TRP A 344 12.52 5.99 3.91
N GLY A 345 13.39 6.01 2.90
CA GLY A 345 13.29 6.90 1.75
C GLY A 345 12.01 6.75 0.94
N VAL A 346 11.59 5.51 0.68
CA VAL A 346 10.34 5.21 -0.01
C VAL A 346 9.14 5.71 0.79
N LEU A 347 9.10 5.45 2.10
CA LEU A 347 7.99 5.89 2.96
C LEU A 347 7.95 7.43 3.09
N LEU A 348 9.11 8.07 3.23
CA LEU A 348 9.21 9.53 3.28
C LEU A 348 8.74 10.17 1.97
N ALA A 349 9.17 9.64 0.82
CA ALA A 349 8.75 10.13 -0.49
C ALA A 349 7.24 9.96 -0.70
N TYR A 350 6.67 8.82 -0.28
CA TYR A 350 5.24 8.57 -0.35
C TYR A 350 4.44 9.57 0.49
N ASN A 351 4.79 9.75 1.76
CA ASN A 351 4.11 10.71 2.62
C ASN A 351 4.27 12.14 2.10
N LEU A 352 5.43 12.51 1.57
CA LEU A 352 5.65 13.82 0.99
C LEU A 352 4.63 14.08 -0.14
N VAL A 353 4.49 13.13 -1.06
CA VAL A 353 3.52 13.22 -2.16
C VAL A 353 2.09 13.31 -1.64
N ARG A 354 1.70 12.43 -0.71
CA ARG A 354 0.34 12.45 -0.12
C ARG A 354 0.04 13.77 0.58
N TYR A 355 0.99 14.30 1.34
CA TYR A 355 0.83 15.59 2.02
C TYR A 355 0.67 16.75 1.04
N GLN A 356 1.43 16.76 -0.06
CA GLN A 356 1.23 17.78 -1.10
C GLN A 356 -0.14 17.66 -1.77
N MET A 357 -0.62 16.44 -2.04
CA MET A 357 -1.97 16.23 -2.57
C MET A 357 -3.05 16.76 -1.62
N ILE A 358 -2.89 16.56 -0.31
CA ILE A 358 -3.79 17.08 0.73
C ILE A 358 -3.80 18.60 0.73
N LYS A 359 -2.62 19.24 0.77
CA LYS A 359 -2.50 20.71 0.72
C LYS A 359 -3.15 21.29 -0.55
N MET A 360 -2.99 20.61 -1.69
CA MET A 360 -3.63 21.01 -2.95
C MET A 360 -5.15 20.88 -2.88
N ALA A 361 -5.68 19.82 -2.25
CA ALA A 361 -7.12 19.61 -2.11
C ALA A 361 -7.77 20.61 -1.12
N GLU A 362 -7.05 21.04 -0.08
CA GLU A 362 -7.59 21.90 0.98
C GLU A 362 -7.44 23.41 0.71
N SER A 363 -6.52 23.80 -0.17
CA SER A 363 -6.20 25.22 -0.42
C SER A 363 -7.18 25.97 -1.33
N GLY A 364 -8.32 25.35 -1.68
CA GLY A 364 -9.24 25.92 -2.68
C GLY A 364 -8.52 26.17 -4.01
N ALA A 365 -7.57 25.29 -4.34
CA ALA A 365 -6.70 25.43 -5.49
C ALA A 365 -7.50 25.61 -6.79
N VAL A 366 -7.00 26.50 -7.65
CA VAL A 366 -7.65 26.85 -8.91
C VAL A 366 -6.75 26.38 -10.04
N ASP A 367 -7.23 25.42 -10.83
CA ASP A 367 -6.61 25.06 -12.09
C ASP A 367 -6.84 26.18 -13.11
N CYS A 368 -5.77 26.67 -13.72
CA CYS A 368 -5.80 27.76 -14.69
C CYS A 368 -4.72 27.57 -15.77
N ASP A 369 -4.90 28.27 -16.88
CA ASP A 369 -3.90 28.33 -17.96
C ASP A 369 -3.20 29.70 -17.92
N VAL A 370 -1.88 29.71 -17.81
CA VAL A 370 -1.08 30.93 -17.69
C VAL A 370 -0.36 31.23 -19.01
N PHE A 371 -0.65 32.38 -19.59
CA PHE A 371 0.11 32.92 -20.73
C PHE A 371 1.27 33.77 -20.24
N PHE A 372 2.48 33.46 -20.71
CA PHE A 372 3.67 34.25 -20.45
C PHE A 372 4.05 35.03 -21.71
N ASP A 373 4.55 36.26 -21.55
CA ASP A 373 4.91 37.15 -22.67
C ASP A 373 5.96 36.56 -23.62
N ASP A 374 6.74 35.58 -23.17
CA ASP A 374 7.77 34.89 -23.94
C ASP A 374 7.28 33.60 -24.62
N ARG A 375 5.98 33.28 -24.55
CA ARG A 375 5.41 32.05 -25.11
C ARG A 375 4.10 32.24 -25.85
N ASP A 376 3.97 31.53 -26.96
CA ASP A 376 2.75 31.48 -27.77
C ASP A 376 1.70 30.51 -27.23
N GLN A 377 2.00 29.74 -26.17
CA GLN A 377 1.10 28.74 -25.59
C GLN A 377 0.94 28.93 -24.10
N ALA A 378 -0.30 28.75 -23.63
CA ALA A 378 -0.62 28.73 -22.22
C ALA A 378 0.01 27.51 -21.53
N VAL A 379 0.45 27.71 -20.29
CA VAL A 379 0.99 26.65 -19.44
C VAL A 379 -0.05 26.33 -18.37
N PRO A 380 -0.49 25.06 -18.24
CA PRO A 380 -1.37 24.65 -17.15
C PRO A 380 -0.70 24.89 -15.80
N TYR A 381 -1.41 25.53 -14.88
CA TYR A 381 -0.94 25.89 -13.55
C TYR A 381 -2.04 25.70 -12.52
N THR A 382 -1.71 25.14 -11.37
CA THR A 382 -2.62 25.03 -10.23
C THR A 382 -2.26 26.10 -9.22
N ALA A 383 -3.02 27.19 -9.20
CA ALA A 383 -2.80 28.32 -8.30
C ALA A 383 -3.35 28.00 -6.90
N THR A 384 -2.62 28.38 -5.86
CA THR A 384 -3.04 28.14 -4.47
C THR A 384 -2.83 29.39 -3.62
N ALA A 385 -3.61 29.55 -2.53
CA ALA A 385 -3.44 30.66 -1.60
C ALA A 385 -2.07 30.66 -0.90
N ASP A 386 -1.52 29.47 -0.73
CA ASP A 386 -0.24 29.23 -0.05
C ASP A 386 0.95 29.20 -1.02
N ASP A 387 0.76 29.67 -2.26
CA ASP A 387 1.85 29.72 -3.23
C ASP A 387 2.96 30.64 -2.73
N VAL A 388 4.20 30.17 -2.81
CA VAL A 388 5.37 30.86 -2.26
C VAL A 388 6.18 31.56 -3.34
N ALA A 389 5.96 31.23 -4.61
CA ALA A 389 6.61 31.92 -5.72
C ALA A 389 5.94 33.29 -5.94
N PRO A 390 6.69 34.39 -6.11
CA PRO A 390 6.09 35.70 -6.38
C PRO A 390 5.13 35.69 -7.57
N THR A 391 5.47 34.91 -8.61
CA THR A 391 4.61 34.67 -9.78
C THR A 391 3.36 33.89 -9.42
N GLY A 392 3.48 32.82 -8.64
CA GLY A 392 2.33 32.02 -8.20
C GLY A 392 1.40 32.79 -7.27
N GLN A 393 1.94 33.61 -6.36
CA GLN A 393 1.19 34.56 -5.53
C GLN A 393 0.45 35.59 -6.37
N GLN A 394 1.12 36.13 -7.40
CA GLN A 394 0.51 37.08 -8.32
C GLN A 394 -0.61 36.43 -9.13
N ILE A 395 -0.40 35.21 -9.65
CA ILE A 395 -1.43 34.43 -10.36
C ILE A 395 -2.63 34.19 -9.44
N TRP A 396 -2.40 33.76 -8.20
CA TRP A 396 -3.47 33.57 -7.22
C TRP A 396 -4.25 34.86 -6.94
N GLN A 397 -3.56 35.97 -6.66
CA GLN A 397 -4.21 37.27 -6.41
C GLN A 397 -5.02 37.76 -7.62
N GLU A 398 -4.48 37.59 -8.83
CA GLU A 398 -5.15 37.95 -10.08
C GLU A 398 -6.41 37.09 -10.32
N LEU A 399 -6.36 35.78 -10.04
CA LEU A 399 -7.53 34.89 -10.12
C LEU A 399 -8.59 35.27 -9.08
N GLN A 400 -8.18 35.48 -7.82
CA GLN A 400 -9.10 35.86 -6.73
C GLN A 400 -9.69 37.26 -6.92
N SER A 401 -9.03 38.15 -7.68
CA SER A 401 -9.56 39.47 -8.01
C SER A 401 -10.79 39.44 -8.94
N GLY A 402 -11.06 38.30 -9.58
CA GLY A 402 -12.13 38.13 -10.57
C GLY A 402 -11.86 38.77 -11.93
N LYS A 403 -10.67 39.37 -12.13
CA LYS A 403 -10.28 40.06 -13.38
C LYS A 403 -10.35 39.16 -14.61
N TRP A 404 -10.16 37.86 -14.44
CA TRP A 404 -10.13 36.85 -15.52
C TRP A 404 -11.42 36.02 -15.62
N GLY A 405 -12.49 36.43 -14.92
CA GLY A 405 -13.76 35.72 -14.85
C GLY A 405 -14.04 35.14 -13.45
N GLU A 406 -15.25 34.61 -13.27
CA GLU A 406 -15.60 33.88 -12.04
C GLU A 406 -14.87 32.52 -12.02
N ILE A 407 -14.27 32.19 -10.88
CA ILE A 407 -13.69 30.87 -10.64
C ILE A 407 -14.84 29.87 -10.61
N ALA A 408 -14.99 29.10 -11.69
CA ALA A 408 -15.98 28.04 -11.75
C ALA A 408 -15.66 27.01 -10.64
N PRO A 409 -16.64 26.61 -9.82
CA PRO A 409 -16.46 25.49 -8.90
C PRO A 409 -15.99 24.28 -9.69
N PHE A 410 -15.10 23.47 -9.09
CA PHE A 410 -14.68 22.23 -9.72
C PHE A 410 -15.90 21.37 -10.05
N THR A 411 -16.24 21.31 -11.33
CA THR A 411 -17.27 20.43 -11.87
C THR A 411 -16.58 19.22 -12.47
N VAL A 412 -16.96 18.04 -12.02
CA VAL A 412 -16.51 16.79 -12.63
C VAL A 412 -16.81 16.84 -14.12
N THR A 413 -15.77 16.81 -14.96
CA THR A 413 -15.96 16.87 -16.41
C THR A 413 -16.34 15.50 -16.97
N PRO A 414 -17.00 15.44 -18.15
CA PRO A 414 -17.25 14.18 -18.85
C PRO A 414 -15.96 13.37 -19.09
N GLU A 415 -14.85 14.03 -19.38
CA GLU A 415 -13.54 13.39 -19.57
C GLU A 415 -13.03 12.73 -18.28
N MET A 416 -13.26 13.35 -17.13
CA MET A 416 -12.87 12.79 -15.83
C MET A 416 -13.73 11.58 -15.44
N LEU A 417 -15.04 11.64 -15.71
CA LEU A 417 -15.92 10.49 -15.56
C LEU A 417 -15.44 9.35 -16.47
N GLU A 418 -15.10 9.66 -17.72
CA GLU A 418 -14.65 8.64 -18.67
C GLU A 418 -13.29 8.06 -18.33
N ALA A 419 -12.35 8.86 -17.83
CA ALA A 419 -11.07 8.40 -17.32
C ALA A 419 -11.23 7.48 -16.10
N ALA A 420 -12.15 7.81 -15.19
CA ALA A 420 -12.47 6.96 -14.04
C ALA A 420 -13.14 5.64 -14.46
N ARG A 421 -14.08 5.68 -15.43
CA ARG A 421 -14.68 4.47 -16.02
C ARG A 421 -13.62 3.64 -16.71
N GLU A 422 -12.69 4.26 -17.43
CA GLU A 422 -11.61 3.54 -18.12
C GLU A 422 -10.70 2.80 -17.13
N ALA A 423 -10.33 3.45 -16.01
CA ALA A 423 -9.58 2.79 -14.95
C ALA A 423 -10.32 1.56 -14.38
N ARG A 424 -11.63 1.67 -14.14
CA ARG A 424 -12.44 0.53 -13.68
C ARG A 424 -12.62 -0.54 -14.77
N ARG A 425 -12.72 -0.17 -16.04
CA ARG A 425 -12.73 -1.14 -17.16
C ARG A 425 -11.43 -1.94 -17.22
N GLN A 426 -10.28 -1.31 -16.97
CA GLN A 426 -9.00 -2.02 -16.90
C GLN A 426 -8.95 -3.01 -15.73
N GLU A 427 -9.52 -2.65 -14.57
CA GLU A 427 -9.65 -3.58 -13.45
C GLU A 427 -10.58 -4.76 -13.78
N ILE A 428 -11.71 -4.52 -14.48
CA ILE A 428 -12.61 -5.58 -14.96
C ILE A 428 -11.89 -6.54 -15.92
N GLU A 429 -11.00 -6.04 -16.79
CA GLU A 429 -10.16 -6.88 -17.65
C GLU A 429 -9.14 -7.69 -16.84
N ALA A 430 -8.50 -7.06 -15.84
CA ALA A 430 -7.56 -7.75 -14.96
C ALA A 430 -8.25 -8.85 -14.14
N TRP A 431 -9.45 -8.58 -13.62
CA TRP A 431 -10.29 -9.56 -12.94
C TRP A 431 -10.61 -10.75 -13.85
N ARG A 432 -11.00 -10.50 -15.10
CA ARG A 432 -11.29 -11.57 -16.07
C ARG A 432 -10.07 -12.45 -16.28
N ALA A 433 -8.91 -11.85 -16.54
CA ALA A 433 -7.67 -12.58 -16.73
C ALA A 433 -7.30 -13.43 -15.51
N GLU A 434 -7.54 -12.90 -14.30
CA GLU A 434 -7.33 -13.64 -13.05
C GLU A 434 -8.32 -14.82 -12.91
N GLN A 435 -9.61 -14.63 -13.22
CA GLN A 435 -10.62 -15.68 -13.12
C GLN A 435 -10.41 -16.81 -14.15
N GLU A 436 -10.03 -16.46 -15.38
CA GLU A 436 -9.71 -17.42 -16.44
C GLU A 436 -8.45 -18.25 -16.11
N ALA A 437 -7.51 -17.67 -15.35
CA ALA A 437 -6.29 -18.36 -14.91
C ALA A 437 -6.50 -19.24 -13.66
N LYS A 438 -7.58 -19.06 -12.89
CA LYS A 438 -7.82 -19.81 -11.65
C LYS A 438 -8.10 -21.29 -11.95
N PRO A 439 -7.41 -22.23 -11.28
CA PRO A 439 -7.77 -23.63 -11.35
C PRO A 439 -9.16 -23.85 -10.74
N PHE A 440 -9.85 -24.86 -11.23
CA PHE A 440 -11.17 -25.24 -10.71
C PHE A 440 -11.36 -26.74 -10.79
N THR A 441 -12.50 -27.21 -10.30
CA THR A 441 -12.85 -28.62 -10.36
C THR A 441 -14.17 -28.83 -11.07
N PHE A 442 -14.32 -29.99 -11.69
CA PHE A 442 -15.58 -30.41 -12.33
C PHE A 442 -15.80 -31.92 -12.10
N GLU A 443 -17.05 -32.34 -12.16
CA GLU A 443 -17.41 -33.75 -12.01
C GLU A 443 -17.47 -34.45 -13.36
N TRP A 444 -16.83 -35.62 -13.46
CA TRP A 444 -16.92 -36.50 -14.63
C TRP A 444 -16.78 -37.96 -14.18
N ASN A 445 -17.72 -38.81 -14.62
CA ASN A 445 -17.81 -40.22 -14.24
C ASN A 445 -17.81 -40.47 -12.72
N GLY A 446 -18.55 -39.65 -11.97
CA GLY A 446 -18.69 -39.78 -10.51
C GLY A 446 -17.42 -39.44 -9.71
N ARG A 447 -16.46 -38.76 -10.34
CA ARG A 447 -15.23 -38.26 -9.71
C ARG A 447 -15.04 -36.78 -9.99
N ILE A 448 -14.35 -36.10 -9.08
CA ILE A 448 -14.04 -34.67 -9.20
C ILE A 448 -12.62 -34.52 -9.74
N TRP A 449 -12.45 -33.79 -10.83
CA TRP A 449 -11.17 -33.63 -11.51
C TRP A 449 -10.69 -32.18 -11.47
N ASN A 450 -9.38 -31.97 -11.43
CA ASN A 450 -8.78 -30.64 -11.59
C ASN A 450 -8.87 -30.18 -13.05
N ALA A 451 -9.48 -29.02 -13.29
CA ALA A 451 -9.59 -28.35 -14.59
C ALA A 451 -8.94 -26.95 -14.54
N GLY A 452 -8.73 -26.38 -15.71
CA GLY A 452 -8.02 -25.12 -15.90
C GLY A 452 -6.97 -25.21 -17.01
N PRO A 453 -6.38 -24.07 -17.41
CA PRO A 453 -5.33 -24.01 -18.44
C PRO A 453 -4.16 -24.97 -18.17
N ASP A 454 -3.73 -25.09 -16.91
CA ASP A 454 -2.63 -25.97 -16.50
C ASP A 454 -2.99 -27.46 -16.55
N SER A 455 -4.24 -27.82 -16.26
CA SER A 455 -4.70 -29.21 -16.38
C SER A 455 -4.84 -29.62 -17.84
N LEU A 456 -5.43 -28.76 -18.68
CA LEU A 456 -5.52 -28.97 -20.12
C LEU A 456 -4.13 -29.00 -20.78
N GLY A 457 -3.21 -28.14 -20.36
CA GLY A 457 -1.83 -28.12 -20.86
C GLY A 457 -1.06 -29.40 -20.55
N ARG A 458 -1.37 -30.08 -19.44
CA ARG A 458 -0.79 -31.39 -19.10
C ARG A 458 -1.50 -32.56 -19.79
N LEU A 459 -2.81 -32.49 -19.96
CA LEU A 459 -3.62 -33.57 -20.53
C LEU A 459 -3.52 -33.63 -22.07
N SER A 460 -3.38 -32.46 -22.72
CA SER A 460 -3.35 -32.38 -24.20
C SER A 460 -2.21 -33.17 -24.85
N PRO A 461 -0.94 -33.09 -24.37
CA PRO A 461 0.14 -33.91 -24.91
C PRO A 461 -0.08 -35.41 -24.71
N VAL A 462 -0.72 -35.79 -23.60
CA VAL A 462 -1.03 -37.19 -23.27
C VAL A 462 -2.06 -37.76 -24.25
N VAL A 463 -3.14 -37.02 -24.50
CA VAL A 463 -4.15 -37.39 -25.49
C VAL A 463 -3.59 -37.39 -26.91
N MET A 464 -2.69 -36.46 -27.26
CA MET A 464 -2.01 -36.48 -28.56
C MET A 464 -1.13 -37.72 -28.73
N LEU A 465 -0.39 -38.13 -27.68
CA LEU A 465 0.44 -39.33 -27.71
C LEU A 465 -0.41 -40.61 -27.86
N ALA A 466 -1.59 -40.64 -27.24
CA ALA A 466 -2.55 -41.76 -27.32
C ALA A 466 -2.95 -42.11 -28.76
N LYS A 467 -2.91 -41.14 -29.68
CA LYS A 467 -3.23 -41.32 -31.11
C LYS A 467 -2.08 -41.91 -31.92
N SER A 468 -0.92 -42.18 -31.32
CA SER A 468 0.22 -42.81 -31.96
C SER A 468 0.23 -44.34 -31.80
N VAL A 469 0.74 -45.05 -32.81
CA VAL A 469 0.69 -46.54 -32.94
C VAL A 469 1.44 -47.29 -31.81
N THR A 470 2.24 -46.59 -30.99
CA THR A 470 3.07 -47.14 -29.92
C THR A 470 2.62 -46.76 -28.50
N ALA A 471 1.42 -46.21 -28.32
CA ALA A 471 0.94 -45.72 -27.02
C ALA A 471 0.57 -46.85 -26.03
N GLN A 472 0.77 -46.61 -24.74
CA GLN A 472 0.29 -47.48 -23.64
C GLN A 472 -1.24 -47.61 -23.71
N THR A 473 -1.81 -48.75 -23.29
CA THR A 473 -3.28 -48.94 -23.32
C THR A 473 -4.02 -48.21 -22.21
N HIS A 474 -3.31 -47.89 -21.11
CA HIS A 474 -3.85 -47.21 -19.93
C HIS A 474 -2.80 -46.24 -19.38
N MET A 475 -3.24 -45.11 -18.82
CA MET A 475 -2.40 -44.19 -18.06
C MET A 475 -3.07 -43.80 -16.74
N ALA A 476 -2.24 -43.49 -15.75
CA ALA A 476 -2.73 -43.01 -14.46
C ALA A 476 -2.83 -41.48 -14.50
N TRP A 477 -4.00 -40.95 -14.12
CA TRP A 477 -4.26 -39.52 -13.98
C TRP A 477 -4.77 -39.23 -12.57
N SER A 478 -4.36 -38.09 -12.01
CA SER A 478 -4.77 -37.70 -10.65
C SER A 478 -6.10 -36.95 -10.67
N ASP A 479 -7.04 -37.38 -9.84
CA ASP A 479 -8.26 -36.62 -9.55
C ASP A 479 -7.98 -35.44 -8.60
N ALA A 480 -9.02 -34.67 -8.24
CA ALA A 480 -8.90 -33.48 -7.40
C ALA A 480 -8.36 -33.78 -5.98
N ASP A 481 -8.55 -35.00 -5.48
CA ASP A 481 -8.06 -35.46 -4.19
C ASP A 481 -6.64 -36.07 -4.28
N ASN A 482 -5.98 -35.92 -5.42
CA ASN A 482 -4.67 -36.50 -5.76
C ASN A 482 -4.65 -38.03 -5.78
N GLN A 483 -5.79 -38.70 -5.99
CA GLN A 483 -5.82 -40.15 -6.16
C GLN A 483 -5.48 -40.52 -7.60
N GLN A 484 -4.58 -41.49 -7.76
CA GLN A 484 -4.18 -42.01 -9.08
C GLN A 484 -5.28 -42.93 -9.64
N VAL A 485 -5.94 -42.50 -10.70
CA VAL A 485 -6.98 -43.25 -11.40
C VAL A 485 -6.40 -43.77 -12.71
N LYS A 486 -6.45 -45.09 -12.92
CA LYS A 486 -6.08 -45.68 -14.21
C LYS A 486 -7.22 -45.50 -15.20
N LEU A 487 -6.96 -44.77 -16.27
CA LEU A 487 -7.89 -44.53 -17.36
C LEU A 487 -7.36 -45.19 -18.63
N SER A 488 -8.25 -45.79 -19.41
CA SER A 488 -7.97 -46.22 -20.78
C SER A 488 -7.80 -44.99 -21.70
N MET A 489 -7.19 -45.20 -22.87
CA MET A 489 -7.01 -44.10 -23.83
C MET A 489 -8.33 -43.44 -24.28
N PRO A 490 -9.42 -44.18 -24.58
CA PRO A 490 -10.72 -43.58 -24.86
C PRO A 490 -11.27 -42.75 -23.68
N GLU A 491 -11.14 -43.24 -22.45
CA GLU A 491 -11.58 -42.50 -21.26
C GLU A 491 -10.78 -41.22 -21.03
N LEU A 492 -9.49 -41.17 -21.42
CA LEU A 492 -8.69 -39.95 -21.40
C LEU A 492 -9.12 -38.93 -22.46
N GLU A 493 -9.51 -39.40 -23.66
CA GLU A 493 -10.09 -38.54 -24.70
C GLU A 493 -11.43 -37.95 -24.24
N GLU A 494 -12.30 -38.76 -23.63
CA GLU A 494 -13.57 -38.31 -23.07
C GLU A 494 -13.38 -37.34 -21.90
N LEU A 495 -12.44 -37.62 -20.99
CA LEU A 495 -12.10 -36.71 -19.89
C LEU A 495 -11.57 -35.37 -20.41
N ALA A 496 -10.73 -35.39 -21.45
CA ALA A 496 -10.23 -34.17 -22.07
C ALA A 496 -11.35 -33.37 -22.74
N ALA A 497 -12.25 -34.03 -23.47
CA ALA A 497 -13.41 -33.37 -24.07
C ALA A 497 -14.32 -32.76 -23.00
N ALA A 498 -14.60 -33.49 -21.91
CA ALA A 498 -15.40 -33.00 -20.79
C ALA A 498 -14.73 -31.81 -20.07
N MET A 499 -13.40 -31.85 -19.90
CA MET A 499 -12.63 -30.75 -19.30
C MET A 499 -12.64 -29.50 -20.20
N VAL A 500 -12.51 -29.66 -21.51
CA VAL A 500 -12.63 -28.56 -22.47
C VAL A 500 -14.02 -27.95 -22.40
N GLN A 501 -15.08 -28.76 -22.38
CA GLN A 501 -16.46 -28.27 -22.24
C GLN A 501 -16.64 -27.49 -20.93
N ALA A 502 -16.19 -28.04 -19.80
CA ALA A 502 -16.26 -27.37 -18.51
C ALA A 502 -15.47 -26.05 -18.47
N GLN A 503 -14.34 -25.97 -19.18
CA GLN A 503 -13.57 -24.73 -19.33
C GLN A 503 -14.31 -23.69 -20.16
N VAL A 504 -14.95 -24.10 -21.27
CA VAL A 504 -15.76 -23.22 -22.11
C VAL A 504 -16.93 -22.65 -21.31
N ASP A 505 -17.69 -23.52 -20.63
CA ASP A 505 -18.86 -23.11 -19.84
C ASP A 505 -18.47 -22.10 -18.75
N ARG A 506 -17.36 -22.36 -18.05
CA ARG A 506 -16.81 -21.44 -17.04
C ARG A 506 -16.37 -20.10 -17.65
N ASN A 507 -15.69 -20.12 -18.79
CA ASN A 507 -15.26 -18.89 -19.46
C ASN A 507 -16.46 -18.07 -19.94
N ASP A 508 -17.54 -18.72 -20.38
CA ASP A 508 -18.78 -18.05 -20.77
C ASP A 508 -19.50 -17.40 -19.58
N GLU A 509 -19.45 -18.01 -18.39
CA GLU A 509 -19.91 -17.39 -17.14
C GLU A 509 -19.08 -16.16 -16.77
N ILE A 510 -17.75 -16.27 -16.82
CA ILE A 510 -16.82 -15.14 -16.55
C ILE A 510 -17.07 -14.00 -17.54
N TYR A 511 -17.27 -14.32 -18.82
CA TYR A 511 -17.53 -13.34 -19.86
C TYR A 511 -18.89 -12.65 -19.69
N ARG A 512 -19.95 -13.38 -19.30
CA ARG A 512 -21.25 -12.78 -18.96
C ARG A 512 -21.12 -11.81 -17.79
N ARG A 513 -20.45 -12.21 -16.72
CA ARG A 513 -20.21 -11.36 -15.55
C ARG A 513 -19.36 -10.14 -15.90
N GLN A 514 -18.34 -10.28 -16.76
CA GLN A 514 -17.57 -9.17 -17.29
C GLN A 514 -18.47 -8.13 -17.98
N ARG A 515 -19.41 -8.60 -18.81
CA ARG A 515 -20.34 -7.74 -19.54
C ARG A 515 -21.28 -7.00 -18.60
N GLU A 516 -21.86 -7.71 -17.63
CA GLU A 516 -22.73 -7.12 -16.59
C GLU A 516 -21.99 -6.00 -15.83
N MET A 517 -20.77 -6.25 -15.37
CA MET A 517 -19.98 -5.23 -14.66
C MET A 517 -19.69 -4.00 -15.54
N LYS A 518 -19.41 -4.19 -16.84
CA LYS A 518 -19.18 -3.07 -17.75
C LYS A 518 -20.46 -2.27 -17.99
N GLU A 519 -21.61 -2.93 -18.06
CA GLU A 519 -22.92 -2.30 -18.23
C GLU A 519 -23.30 -1.52 -16.97
N GLU A 520 -23.17 -2.11 -15.78
CA GLU A 520 -23.36 -1.44 -14.49
C GLU A 520 -22.47 -0.19 -14.37
N LEU A 521 -21.17 -0.32 -14.67
CA LEU A 521 -20.21 0.78 -14.64
C LEU A 521 -20.57 1.90 -15.64
N SER A 522 -21.10 1.56 -16.82
CA SER A 522 -21.52 2.53 -17.82
C SER A 522 -22.75 3.33 -17.40
N GLY A 523 -23.60 2.76 -16.53
CA GLY A 523 -24.79 3.41 -16.00
C GLY A 523 -24.52 4.42 -14.88
N LEU A 524 -23.29 4.51 -14.37
CA LEU A 524 -22.92 5.45 -13.31
C LEU A 524 -22.59 6.83 -13.88
N ASP A 525 -23.21 7.87 -13.32
CA ASP A 525 -23.13 9.26 -13.79
C ASP A 525 -22.30 10.18 -12.89
N ASP A 526 -21.94 9.74 -11.67
CA ASP A 526 -21.11 10.50 -10.74
C ASP A 526 -19.77 9.82 -10.41
N LEU A 527 -18.76 10.65 -10.11
CA LEU A 527 -17.39 10.21 -9.87
C LEU A 527 -17.24 9.37 -8.60
N ALA A 528 -18.05 9.60 -7.58
CA ALA A 528 -17.96 8.87 -6.32
C ALA A 528 -18.45 7.44 -6.51
N SER A 529 -19.58 7.24 -7.19
CA SER A 529 -20.10 5.92 -7.54
C SER A 529 -19.16 5.16 -8.48
N ILE A 530 -18.60 5.80 -9.51
CA ILE A 530 -17.61 5.15 -10.40
C ILE A 530 -16.36 4.72 -9.62
N ARG A 531 -15.90 5.56 -8.68
CA ARG A 531 -14.76 5.21 -7.81
C ARG A 531 -15.10 4.15 -6.77
N ALA A 532 -16.34 4.08 -6.29
CA ALA A 532 -16.78 3.05 -5.37
C ALA A 532 -17.16 1.73 -6.08
N PHE A 533 -17.17 1.71 -7.42
CA PHE A 533 -17.54 0.53 -8.21
C PHE A 533 -16.63 -0.65 -7.89
N ASP A 534 -17.24 -1.74 -7.43
CA ASP A 534 -16.55 -2.93 -6.96
C ASP A 534 -16.37 -3.93 -8.10
N VAL A 535 -15.12 -4.24 -8.42
CA VAL A 535 -14.76 -5.23 -9.44
C VAL A 535 -14.53 -6.57 -8.74
N GLU A 536 -15.63 -7.24 -8.39
CA GLU A 536 -15.64 -8.60 -7.81
C GLU A 536 -16.51 -9.59 -8.57
#